data_AF-U3U1Z6-F1
#
_entry.id   AF-U3U1Z6-F1
#
_cell.length_a   1.000
_cell.length_b   1.000
_cell.length_c   1.000
_cell.angle_alpha   90.00
_cell.angle_beta   90.00
_cell.angle_gamma   90.00
#
_symmetry.space_group_name_H-M   'P 1'
#
loop_
_entity.id
_entity.type
_entity.pdbx_description
1 polymer ?
#
loop_
_entity_poly.entity_id
_entity_poly.type
_entity_poly.pdbx_seq_one_letter_code
_entity_poly.pdbx_strand_id
1 'polypeptide(L)'
;MMQEQQKPNSDVTQQDVSHQNVLVAAAIPQIRHSVSHDDPARLRQQLIDQIRRFELSCQQSGLSYEVIVGARYCLCTALDEAAALTPWGSRGVWTSNGLLVTFHNET
;
A
#
# COMPACT_ATOMS: atom_id res chain seq x y z
N MET A 1 44.62 17.59 15.64
CA MET A 1 44.10 16.70 14.59
C MET A 1 42.71 16.25 15.01
N MET A 2 41.69 16.90 14.46
CA MET A 2 40.30 16.50 14.65
C MET A 2 39.94 15.56 13.51
N GLN A 3 39.50 14.34 13.82
CA GLN A 3 38.85 13.46 12.84
C GLN A 3 37.35 13.75 12.92
N GLU A 4 36.85 14.42 11.89
CA GLU A 4 35.43 14.69 11.69
C GLU A 4 34.76 13.36 11.30
N GLN A 5 33.92 12.84 12.20
CA GLN A 5 33.13 11.64 11.95
C GLN A 5 31.96 11.99 11.03
N GLN A 6 32.11 11.61 9.76
CA GLN A 6 31.06 11.64 8.74
C GLN A 6 29.84 10.83 9.23
N LYS A 7 28.72 11.51 9.50
CA LYS A 7 27.42 10.86 9.76
C LYS A 7 26.93 10.16 8.48
N PRO A 8 26.36 8.94 8.57
CA PRO A 8 25.76 8.28 7.43
C PRO A 8 24.49 9.03 7.01
N ASN A 9 24.37 9.27 5.72
CA ASN A 9 23.35 10.08 5.08
C ASN A 9 22.01 9.31 5.06
N SER A 10 21.14 9.55 6.06
CA SER A 10 19.84 8.88 6.23
C SER A 10 18.70 9.48 5.39
N ASP A 11 18.97 10.56 4.64
CA ASP A 11 17.93 11.39 4.03
C ASP A 11 17.44 10.87 2.65
N VAL A 12 18.33 10.21 1.89
CA VAL A 12 18.04 9.79 0.50
C VAL A 12 17.06 8.61 0.44
N THR A 13 17.06 7.72 1.44
CA THR A 13 16.19 6.52 1.48
C THR A 13 14.79 6.81 2.04
N GLN A 14 14.61 7.87 2.83
CA GLN A 14 13.30 8.19 3.42
C GLN A 14 12.35 8.89 2.42
N GLN A 15 12.88 9.72 1.52
CA GLN A 15 12.08 10.44 0.52
C GLN A 15 11.50 9.52 -0.57
N ASP A 16 12.27 8.56 -1.07
CA ASP A 16 11.83 7.62 -2.12
C ASP A 16 10.69 6.72 -1.63
N VAL A 17 10.83 6.15 -0.43
CA VAL A 17 9.78 5.36 0.21
C VAL A 17 8.52 6.21 0.42
N SER A 18 8.66 7.46 0.88
CA SER A 18 7.51 8.36 1.03
C SER A 18 6.77 8.62 -0.28
N HIS A 19 7.48 8.79 -1.40
CA HIS A 19 6.85 9.02 -2.71
C HIS A 19 6.12 7.77 -3.25
N GLN A 20 6.70 6.57 -3.08
CA GLN A 20 6.00 5.32 -3.42
C GLN A 20 4.75 5.11 -2.54
N ASN A 21 4.84 5.43 -1.24
CA ASN A 21 3.73 5.31 -0.29
C ASN A 21 2.56 6.24 -0.65
N VAL A 22 2.88 7.44 -1.15
CA VAL A 22 1.88 8.41 -1.59
C VAL A 22 1.01 7.84 -2.71
N LEU A 23 1.56 7.06 -3.64
CA LEU A 23 0.77 6.55 -4.77
C LEU A 23 -0.29 5.53 -4.36
N VAL A 24 0.03 4.63 -3.41
CA VAL A 24 -0.94 3.65 -2.90
C VAL A 24 -1.99 4.31 -2.01
N ALA A 25 -1.55 5.20 -1.10
CA ALA A 25 -2.45 5.93 -0.23
C ALA A 25 -3.35 6.93 -1.00
N ALA A 26 -2.86 7.54 -2.07
CA ALA A 26 -3.63 8.47 -2.91
C ALA A 26 -4.76 7.79 -3.68
N ALA A 27 -4.73 6.47 -3.87
CA ALA A 27 -5.82 5.73 -4.50
C ALA A 27 -7.08 5.66 -3.61
N ILE A 28 -6.93 5.76 -2.28
CA ILE A 28 -8.04 5.62 -1.31
C ILE A 28 -9.18 6.62 -1.57
N PRO A 29 -8.95 7.94 -1.64
CA PRO A 29 -10.03 8.90 -1.91
C PRO A 29 -10.64 8.76 -3.31
N GLN A 30 -9.86 8.32 -4.30
CA GLN A 30 -10.34 8.06 -5.66
C GLN A 30 -11.34 6.89 -5.67
N ILE A 31 -10.96 5.79 -5.03
CA ILE A 31 -11.80 4.59 -4.89
C ILE A 31 -13.09 4.94 -4.15
N ARG A 32 -12.98 5.60 -3.00
CA ARG A 32 -14.12 5.94 -2.14
C ARG A 32 -15.19 6.78 -2.84
N HIS A 33 -14.79 7.67 -3.76
CA HIS A 33 -15.72 8.52 -4.49
C HIS A 33 -16.15 7.93 -5.85
N SER A 34 -15.66 6.75 -6.22
CA SER A 34 -16.02 6.08 -7.48
C SER A 34 -17.38 5.41 -7.35
N VAL A 35 -18.42 5.99 -7.97
CA VAL A 35 -19.78 5.45 -7.96
C VAL A 35 -19.95 4.20 -8.85
N SER A 36 -19.12 4.07 -9.88
CA SER A 36 -19.00 2.89 -10.76
C SER A 36 -17.54 2.62 -11.06
N HIS A 37 -17.21 1.39 -11.45
CA HIS A 37 -15.89 1.04 -11.94
C HIS A 37 -16.02 -0.11 -12.94
N ASP A 38 -15.50 0.08 -14.15
CA ASP A 38 -15.73 -0.84 -15.27
C ASP A 38 -15.09 -2.21 -15.05
N ASP A 39 -13.93 -2.24 -14.37
CA ASP A 39 -13.21 -3.48 -14.04
C ASP A 39 -12.61 -3.47 -12.63
N PRO A 40 -13.40 -3.77 -11.59
CA PRO A 40 -12.92 -3.86 -10.22
C PRO A 40 -11.84 -4.92 -10.00
N ALA A 41 -11.84 -5.99 -10.81
CA ALA A 41 -10.85 -7.06 -10.72
C ALA A 41 -9.47 -6.58 -11.18
N ARG A 42 -9.42 -5.83 -12.29
CA ARG A 42 -8.17 -5.20 -12.76
C ARG A 42 -7.64 -4.16 -11.80
N LEU A 43 -8.51 -3.31 -11.23
CA LEU A 43 -8.11 -2.36 -10.18
C LEU A 43 -7.46 -3.09 -9.01
N ARG A 44 -8.08 -4.18 -8.54
CA ARG A 44 -7.51 -5.01 -7.47
C ARG A 44 -6.13 -5.55 -7.83
N GLN A 45 -5.94 -6.09 -9.03
CA GLN A 45 -4.63 -6.58 -9.48
C GLN A 45 -3.59 -5.46 -9.51
N GLN A 46 -3.95 -4.28 -9.98
CA GLN A 46 -3.06 -3.11 -9.97
C GLN A 46 -2.64 -2.72 -8.55
N LEU A 47 -3.56 -2.76 -7.59
CA LEU A 47 -3.27 -2.45 -6.19
C LEU A 47 -2.37 -3.51 -5.53
N ILE A 48 -2.58 -4.80 -5.84
CA ILE A 48 -1.69 -5.88 -5.42
C ILE A 48 -0.26 -5.63 -5.91
N ASP A 49 -0.10 -5.29 -7.19
CA ASP A 49 1.22 -5.01 -7.76
C ASP A 49 1.87 -3.77 -7.15
N GLN A 50 1.09 -2.74 -6.82
CA GLN A 50 1.61 -1.57 -6.13
C GLN A 50 2.03 -1.86 -4.69
N ILE A 51 1.26 -2.66 -3.94
CA ILE A 51 1.63 -3.08 -2.57
C ILE A 51 2.94 -3.89 -2.60
N ARG A 52 3.10 -4.80 -3.57
CA ARG A 52 4.36 -5.55 -3.73
C ARG A 52 5.55 -4.65 -4.04
N ARG A 53 5.36 -3.62 -4.88
CA ARG A 53 6.40 -2.61 -5.16
C ARG A 53 6.74 -1.79 -3.91
N PHE A 54 5.72 -1.42 -3.14
CA PHE A 54 5.90 -0.76 -1.84
C PHE A 54 6.75 -1.60 -0.88
N GLU A 55 6.44 -2.88 -0.72
CA GLU A 55 7.21 -3.79 0.14
C GLU A 55 8.68 -3.88 -0.31
N LEU A 56 8.92 -4.05 -1.61
CA LEU A 56 10.26 -4.12 -2.18
C LEU A 56 11.07 -2.83 -1.94
N SER A 57 10.45 -1.65 -2.13
CA SER A 57 11.10 -0.37 -1.85
C SER A 57 11.43 -0.22 -0.37
N CYS A 58 10.52 -0.59 0.52
CA CYS A 58 10.78 -0.57 1.96
C CYS A 58 11.95 -1.48 2.36
N GLN A 59 12.03 -2.67 1.77
CA GLN A 59 13.13 -3.61 1.99
C GLN A 59 14.47 -3.02 1.52
N GLN A 60 14.49 -2.42 0.33
CA GLN A 60 15.68 -1.77 -0.23
C GLN A 60 16.15 -0.59 0.62
N SER A 61 15.22 0.08 1.29
CA SER A 61 15.50 1.17 2.23
C SER A 61 15.91 0.71 3.63
N GLY A 62 16.00 -0.60 3.87
CA GLY A 62 16.46 -1.17 5.13
C GLY A 62 15.45 -1.09 6.28
N LEU A 63 14.16 -0.92 5.99
CA LEU A 63 13.12 -0.95 7.01
C LEU A 63 12.97 -2.36 7.61
N SER A 64 12.64 -2.43 8.90
CA SER A 64 12.44 -3.71 9.57
C SER A 64 11.21 -4.43 9.03
N TYR A 65 11.25 -5.76 9.00
CA TYR A 65 10.14 -6.59 8.53
C TYR A 65 8.82 -6.27 9.25
N GLU A 66 8.86 -6.04 10.57
CA GLU A 66 7.69 -5.68 11.37
C GLU A 66 7.04 -4.37 10.91
N VAL A 67 7.84 -3.35 10.59
CA VAL A 67 7.34 -2.07 10.06
C VAL A 67 6.70 -2.28 8.69
N ILE A 68 7.32 -3.09 7.82
CA ILE A 68 6.81 -3.35 6.46
C ILE A 68 5.47 -4.09 6.53
N VAL A 69 5.36 -5.13 7.36
CA VAL A 69 4.13 -5.90 7.55
C VAL A 69 3.02 -5.04 8.14
N GLY A 70 3.32 -4.22 9.15
CA GLY A 70 2.36 -3.31 9.76
C GLY A 70 1.84 -2.27 8.76
N ALA A 71 2.73 -1.67 7.97
CA ALA A 71 2.35 -0.72 6.93
C ALA A 71 1.51 -1.37 5.82
N ARG A 72 1.89 -2.57 5.35
CA ARG A 72 1.10 -3.34 4.38
C ARG A 72 -0.30 -3.65 4.93
N TYR A 73 -0.40 -4.08 6.18
CA TYR A 73 -1.69 -4.35 6.83
C TYR A 73 -2.58 -3.10 6.80
N CYS A 74 -2.08 -1.96 7.28
CA CYS A 74 -2.81 -0.69 7.26
C CYS A 74 -3.26 -0.28 5.84
N LEU A 75 -2.40 -0.44 4.83
CA LEU A 75 -2.74 -0.15 3.44
C LEU A 75 -3.86 -1.07 2.92
N CYS A 76 -3.77 -2.37 3.18
CA CYS A 76 -4.78 -3.34 2.77
C CYS A 76 -6.12 -3.02 3.43
N THR A 77 -6.14 -2.78 4.76
CA THR A 77 -7.36 -2.42 5.50
C THR A 77 -8.02 -1.17 4.92
N ALA A 78 -7.25 -0.10 4.71
CA ALA A 78 -7.81 1.17 4.24
C ALA A 78 -8.33 1.10 2.80
N LEU A 79 -7.65 0.36 1.92
CA LEU A 79 -8.10 0.13 0.54
C LEU A 79 -9.36 -0.74 0.50
N ASP A 80 -9.42 -1.78 1.32
CA ASP A 80 -10.60 -2.65 1.42
C ASP A 80 -11.82 -1.89 1.95
N GLU A 81 -11.64 -1.07 2.98
CA GLU A 81 -12.71 -0.21 3.50
C GLU A 81 -13.18 0.81 2.43
N ALA A 82 -12.25 1.45 1.72
CA ALA A 82 -12.60 2.40 0.66
C ALA A 82 -13.43 1.74 -0.44
N ALA A 83 -13.06 0.54 -0.87
CA ALA A 83 -13.83 -0.22 -1.85
C ALA A 83 -15.20 -0.67 -1.30
N ALA A 84 -15.26 -1.13 -0.04
CA ALA A 84 -16.50 -1.55 0.61
C ALA A 84 -17.54 -0.41 0.73
N LEU A 85 -17.08 0.84 0.80
CA LEU A 85 -17.94 2.04 0.79
C LEU A 85 -18.51 2.40 -0.60
N THR A 86 -18.18 1.64 -1.65
CA THR A 86 -18.69 1.87 -3.01
C THR A 86 -19.82 0.89 -3.39
N PRO A 87 -20.72 1.27 -4.33
CA PRO A 87 -21.76 0.37 -4.83
C PRO A 87 -21.22 -0.89 -5.52
N TRP A 88 -20.06 -0.81 -6.18
CA TRP A 88 -19.46 -1.91 -6.93
C TRP A 88 -18.59 -2.82 -6.05
N GLY A 89 -17.95 -2.28 -5.01
CA GLY A 89 -17.12 -3.07 -4.09
C GLY A 89 -17.96 -3.93 -3.13
N SER A 90 -19.10 -3.41 -2.66
CA SER A 90 -20.00 -4.15 -1.76
C SER A 90 -20.74 -5.32 -2.42
N ARG A 91 -20.86 -5.34 -3.76
CA ARG A 91 -21.65 -6.32 -4.52
C ARG A 91 -20.82 -7.21 -5.45
N GLY A 92 -19.49 -7.13 -5.37
CA GLY A 92 -18.60 -7.65 -6.41
C GLY A 92 -17.44 -8.50 -5.92
N VAL A 93 -16.40 -8.58 -6.75
CA VAL A 93 -15.19 -9.40 -6.56
C VAL A 93 -14.43 -9.05 -5.27
N TRP A 94 -14.64 -7.84 -4.75
CA TRP A 94 -13.91 -7.29 -3.61
C TRP A 94 -14.32 -7.92 -2.27
N THR A 95 -15.60 -8.26 -2.09
CA THR A 95 -16.14 -8.71 -0.79
C THR A 95 -15.56 -10.05 -0.33
N SER A 96 -15.20 -10.95 -1.25
CA SER A 96 -14.63 -12.26 -0.93
C SER A 96 -13.12 -12.37 -1.22
N ASN A 97 -12.52 -11.35 -1.84
CA ASN A 97 -11.12 -11.37 -2.26
C ASN A 97 -10.42 -10.04 -1.94
N GLY A 98 -10.73 -9.42 -0.80
CA GLY A 98 -10.06 -8.19 -0.35
C GLY A 98 -8.53 -8.32 -0.33
N LEU A 99 -7.84 -7.19 -0.29
CA LEU A 99 -6.38 -7.16 -0.21
C LEU A 99 -5.89 -7.76 1.12
N LEU A 100 -6.63 -7.58 2.21
CA LEU A 100 -6.32 -8.20 3.50
C LEU A 100 -6.30 -9.74 3.39
N VAL A 101 -7.36 -10.33 2.81
CA VAL A 101 -7.44 -11.78 2.53
C VAL A 101 -6.25 -12.23 1.66
N THR A 102 -5.92 -11.44 0.65
CA THR A 102 -4.86 -11.76 -0.34
C THR A 102 -3.47 -11.80 0.29
N PHE A 103 -3.18 -10.91 1.23
CA PHE A 103 -1.84 -10.68 1.77
C PHE A 103 -1.64 -11.20 3.20
N HIS A 104 -2.72 -11.39 3.95
CA HIS A 104 -2.70 -11.81 5.34
C HIS A 104 -3.54 -13.07 5.61
N ASN A 105 -4.23 -13.61 4.59
CA ASN A 105 -5.02 -14.83 4.70
C ASN A 105 -6.12 -14.76 5.77
N GLU A 106 -6.50 -13.55 6.17
CA GLU A 106 -7.60 -13.26 7.09
C GLU A 106 -8.89 -13.19 6.27
N THR A 107 -9.80 -14.14 6.50
CA THR A 107 -11.13 -14.24 5.87
C THR A 107 -12.16 -13.37 6.57
#